data_AF-A0A1F9VMB2-F1
#
_entry.id   AF-A0A1F9VMB2-F1
#
_cell.length_a   1.000
_cell.length_b   1.000
_cell.length_c   1.000
_cell.angle_alpha   90.00
_cell.angle_beta   90.00
_cell.angle_gamma   90.00
#
_symmetry.space_group_name_H-M   'P 1'
#
loop_
_entity.id
_entity.type
_entity.pdbx_description
1 polymer ?
#
loop_
_entity_poly.entity_id
_entity_poly.type
_entity_poly.pdbx_seq_one_letter_code
_entity_poly.pdbx_strand_id
1 'polypeptide(L)'
;MKKLMRYRFTIAFAALALGSVVGAALAAVAPGTCEVGPGKPYATIQSAIDDPACLVVRLTLGTFTEKLTVKRTLTLAGSKFGEFTTVLQALADATAIITVEGRRVRLKVTNLELRGPGLAGSLRGIDVLKHARVTVRNSIFRAMRPETIGAGEGFVALHVGEPTGTQVGLANVAETRFEDFQNAAIVVQGPGTQLVLAQSLIIGTGDRGPDTAVPYGVIVRNGARATIFRNDFVDVRHPSGQATAILLDGARLDAKLQYNNIDRSSQGIVLADTHRAVLFRNALDENGEGIVLNGADDVDVLYNRVGGGAGAGLSLAPANGAVVYKNEFRDNDGDAVSVSKTSTDNVLTYNRAQNNGGYGFRDASSGTRTKGTANLYRSNFCAGNALGGSLPAGLCLP
;
A
#
# COMPACT_ATOMS: atom_id res chain seq x y z
N MET A 1 -28.55 5.88 -2.19
CA MET A 1 -28.14 5.80 -3.62
C MET A 1 -27.22 6.98 -3.94
N LYS A 2 -25.92 6.90 -3.61
CA LYS A 2 -24.94 7.96 -3.87
C LYS A 2 -24.11 7.59 -5.11
N LYS A 3 -23.99 8.55 -6.03
CA LYS A 3 -23.35 8.43 -7.35
C LYS A 3 -21.85 8.12 -7.21
N LEU A 4 -21.42 6.97 -7.71
CA LEU A 4 -20.01 6.70 -8.01
C LEU A 4 -19.55 7.71 -9.08
N MET A 5 -18.75 8.69 -8.68
CA MET A 5 -18.20 9.69 -9.59
C MET A 5 -17.04 9.05 -10.37
N ARG A 6 -17.38 8.39 -11.48
CA ARG A 6 -16.41 7.84 -12.45
C ARG A 6 -15.62 8.98 -13.08
N TYR A 7 -14.38 9.19 -12.65
CA TYR A 7 -13.40 9.98 -13.40
C TYR A 7 -13.10 9.27 -14.73
N ARG A 8 -13.77 9.70 -15.80
CA ARG A 8 -13.44 9.32 -17.17
C ARG A 8 -12.45 10.34 -17.71
N PHE A 9 -11.16 9.99 -17.72
CA PHE A 9 -10.18 10.67 -18.56
C PHE A 9 -10.43 10.25 -20.01
N THR A 10 -11.16 11.08 -20.76
CA THR A 10 -11.35 10.89 -22.21
C THR A 10 -10.12 11.42 -22.93
N ILE A 11 -9.16 10.53 -23.22
CA ILE A 11 -8.08 10.80 -24.17
C ILE A 11 -8.66 10.57 -25.56
N ALA A 12 -8.83 11.65 -26.34
CA ALA A 12 -9.23 11.57 -27.73
C ALA A 12 -8.08 10.97 -28.56
N PHE A 13 -8.22 9.72 -28.97
CA PHE A 13 -7.34 9.07 -29.94
C PHE A 13 -7.87 9.32 -31.35
N ALA A 14 -7.07 9.98 -32.18
CA ALA A 14 -7.32 10.06 -33.62
C ALA A 14 -7.10 8.67 -34.24
N ALA A 15 -8.15 8.10 -34.84
CA ALA A 15 -8.08 6.82 -35.52
C ALA A 15 -7.48 7.00 -36.92
N LEU A 16 -6.21 6.62 -37.09
CA LEU A 16 -5.61 6.42 -38.41
C LEU A 16 -5.86 4.96 -38.84
N ALA A 17 -6.73 4.76 -39.83
CA ALA A 17 -6.94 3.45 -40.44
C ALA A 17 -5.79 3.16 -41.43
N LEU A 18 -4.79 2.42 -40.98
CA LEU A 18 -3.75 1.84 -41.84
C LEU A 18 -4.09 0.38 -42.12
N GLY A 19 -4.34 0.06 -43.39
CA GLY A 19 -4.49 -1.32 -43.85
C GLY A 19 -3.17 -2.07 -43.69
N SER A 20 -3.14 -3.05 -42.80
CA SER A 20 -1.97 -3.91 -42.57
C SER A 20 -2.07 -5.19 -43.39
N VAL A 21 -1.13 -5.34 -44.33
CA VAL A 21 -0.82 -6.62 -44.98
C VAL A 21 -0.25 -7.55 -43.92
N VAL A 22 -0.96 -8.64 -43.60
CA VAL A 22 -0.52 -9.66 -42.64
C VAL A 22 0.54 -10.54 -43.32
N GLY A 23 1.78 -10.07 -43.33
CA GLY A 23 2.94 -10.93 -43.52
C GLY A 23 3.30 -11.54 -42.17
N ALA A 24 3.19 -12.86 -42.02
CA ALA A 24 3.64 -13.57 -40.84
C ALA A 24 5.18 -13.54 -40.78
N ALA A 25 5.75 -12.42 -40.34
CA ALA A 25 7.16 -12.34 -39.99
C ALA A 25 7.36 -13.17 -38.72
N LEU A 26 8.06 -14.30 -38.84
CA LEU A 26 8.59 -15.04 -37.71
C LEU A 26 9.60 -14.13 -37.00
N ALA A 27 9.15 -13.42 -35.96
CA ALA A 27 10.02 -12.60 -35.14
C ALA A 27 11.06 -13.52 -34.48
N ALA A 28 12.33 -13.40 -34.88
CA ALA A 28 13.42 -14.12 -34.26
C ALA A 28 13.42 -13.82 -32.76
N VAL A 29 13.41 -14.87 -31.95
CA VAL A 29 13.48 -14.77 -30.49
C VAL A 29 14.80 -14.10 -30.13
N ALA A 30 14.72 -12.98 -29.42
CA ALA A 30 15.92 -12.25 -29.00
C ALA A 30 16.84 -13.19 -28.19
N PRO A 31 18.16 -13.16 -28.45
CA PRO A 31 19.11 -14.04 -27.76
C PRO A 31 18.94 -13.95 -26.24
N GLY A 32 18.97 -15.12 -25.59
CA GLY A 32 18.74 -15.26 -24.15
C GLY A 32 17.29 -15.21 -23.71
N THR A 33 16.32 -15.38 -24.62
CA THR A 33 14.92 -15.61 -24.26
C THR A 33 14.60 -17.10 -24.29
N CYS A 34 14.07 -17.59 -23.19
CA CYS A 34 13.66 -18.98 -23.01
C CYS A 34 12.15 -19.06 -22.85
N GLU A 35 11.51 -19.95 -23.59
CA GLU A 35 10.07 -20.14 -23.55
C GLU A 35 9.72 -21.35 -22.69
N VAL A 36 8.74 -21.20 -21.81
CA VAL A 36 8.25 -22.23 -20.90
C VAL A 36 6.77 -22.47 -21.16
N GLY A 37 6.37 -23.74 -21.24
CA GLY A 37 4.98 -24.16 -21.44
C GLY A 37 4.85 -25.36 -22.37
N PRO A 38 3.61 -25.82 -22.66
CA PRO A 38 3.37 -26.95 -23.53
C PRO A 38 4.00 -26.77 -24.92
N GLY A 39 4.82 -27.74 -25.35
CA GLY A 39 5.53 -27.71 -26.63
C GLY A 39 6.70 -26.71 -26.69
N LYS A 40 7.12 -26.13 -25.56
CA LYS A 40 8.28 -25.24 -25.47
C LYS A 40 9.54 -25.98 -25.01
N PRO A 41 10.75 -25.43 -25.23
CA PRO A 41 12.01 -26.10 -24.86
C PRO A 41 12.15 -26.42 -23.37
N TYR A 42 11.57 -25.57 -22.49
CA TYR A 42 11.59 -25.78 -21.05
C TYR A 42 10.22 -26.25 -20.57
N ALA A 43 10.19 -27.42 -19.92
CA ALA A 43 8.98 -28.00 -19.36
C ALA A 43 8.53 -27.32 -18.04
N THR A 44 9.49 -26.81 -17.26
CA THR A 44 9.24 -26.13 -15.98
C THR A 44 9.86 -24.74 -15.97
N ILE A 45 9.28 -23.84 -15.19
CA ILE A 45 9.81 -22.48 -15.04
C ILE A 45 11.17 -22.52 -14.37
N GLN A 46 11.33 -23.36 -13.33
CA GLN A 46 12.61 -23.44 -12.61
C GLN A 46 13.75 -23.90 -13.54
N SER A 47 13.51 -24.84 -14.46
CA SER A 47 14.55 -25.28 -15.41
C SER A 47 15.06 -24.14 -16.31
N ALA A 48 14.18 -23.24 -16.74
CA ALA A 48 14.56 -22.05 -17.50
C ALA A 48 15.25 -20.99 -16.62
N ILE A 49 14.87 -20.89 -15.35
CA ILE A 49 15.55 -20.03 -14.37
C ILE A 49 16.97 -20.54 -14.09
N ASP A 50 17.19 -21.84 -14.03
CA ASP A 50 18.52 -22.40 -13.73
C ASP A 50 19.48 -22.34 -14.91
N ASP A 51 18.95 -22.27 -16.14
CA ASP A 51 19.78 -22.13 -17.33
C ASP A 51 20.43 -20.73 -17.41
N PRO A 52 21.78 -20.62 -17.37
CA PRO A 52 22.47 -19.34 -17.38
C PRO A 52 22.32 -18.56 -18.70
N ALA A 53 21.95 -19.22 -19.80
CA ALA A 53 21.70 -18.55 -21.08
C ALA A 53 20.38 -17.77 -21.07
N CYS A 54 19.43 -18.11 -20.18
CA CYS A 54 18.11 -17.49 -20.14
C CYS A 54 18.11 -16.16 -19.37
N LEU A 55 18.25 -15.04 -20.06
CA LEU A 55 18.10 -13.70 -19.47
C LEU A 55 16.62 -13.30 -19.30
N VAL A 56 15.75 -13.83 -20.17
CA VAL A 56 14.30 -13.60 -20.12
C VAL A 56 13.59 -14.96 -20.18
N VAL A 57 12.80 -15.27 -19.16
CA VAL A 57 11.94 -16.45 -19.11
C VAL A 57 10.52 -16.00 -19.46
N ARG A 58 10.04 -16.42 -20.64
CA ARG A 58 8.69 -16.12 -21.13
C ARG A 58 7.78 -17.32 -20.93
N LEU A 59 6.66 -17.09 -20.25
CA LEU A 59 5.68 -18.12 -19.98
C LEU A 59 4.52 -18.02 -20.98
N THR A 60 4.11 -19.15 -21.54
CA THR A 60 2.87 -19.21 -22.32
C THR A 60 1.65 -18.98 -21.43
N LEU A 61 0.48 -18.76 -22.04
CA LEU A 61 -0.79 -18.79 -21.29
C LEU A 61 -0.97 -20.18 -20.64
N GLY A 62 -1.51 -20.19 -19.43
CA GLY A 62 -1.71 -21.40 -18.64
C GLY A 62 -1.51 -21.17 -17.15
N THR A 63 -1.75 -22.22 -16.38
CA THR A 63 -1.47 -22.26 -14.95
C THR A 63 -0.23 -23.12 -14.72
N PHE A 64 0.74 -22.57 -14.00
CA PHE A 64 1.95 -23.24 -13.57
C PHE A 64 1.89 -23.38 -12.06
N THR A 65 2.03 -24.60 -11.55
CA THR A 65 2.05 -24.86 -10.10
C THR A 65 3.47 -25.23 -9.71
N GLU A 66 4.27 -24.20 -9.40
CA GLU A 66 5.69 -24.35 -9.10
C GLU A 66 6.11 -23.40 -7.98
N LYS A 67 7.12 -23.80 -7.21
CA LYS A 67 7.87 -22.94 -6.30
C LYS A 67 9.17 -22.53 -6.98
N LEU A 68 9.41 -21.23 -7.08
CA LEU A 68 10.56 -20.69 -7.79
C LEU A 68 11.61 -20.14 -6.84
N THR A 69 12.88 -20.45 -7.11
CA THR A 69 14.03 -19.86 -6.43
C THR A 69 14.89 -19.13 -7.45
N VAL A 70 15.03 -17.81 -7.29
CA VAL A 70 15.79 -16.94 -8.19
C VAL A 70 17.06 -16.45 -7.48
N LYS A 71 18.20 -16.96 -7.94
CA LYS A 71 19.55 -16.63 -7.42
C LYS A 71 20.40 -15.82 -8.40
N ARG A 72 19.82 -15.40 -9.53
CA ARG A 72 20.49 -14.62 -10.58
C ARG A 72 19.57 -13.57 -11.17
N THR A 73 20.16 -12.60 -11.86
CA THR A 73 19.39 -11.53 -12.51
C THR A 73 18.70 -12.03 -13.77
N LEU A 74 17.38 -11.85 -13.87
CA LEU A 74 16.58 -12.21 -15.05
C LEU A 74 15.24 -11.46 -15.08
N THR A 75 14.54 -11.56 -16.21
CA THR A 75 13.14 -11.17 -16.34
C THR A 75 12.24 -12.40 -16.42
N LEU A 76 11.21 -12.47 -15.59
CA LEU A 76 10.12 -13.44 -15.66
C LEU A 76 8.88 -12.73 -16.21
N ALA A 77 8.43 -13.13 -17.40
CA ALA A 77 7.35 -12.46 -18.11
C ALA A 77 6.25 -13.46 -18.46
N GLY A 78 5.04 -13.17 -18.02
CA GLY A 78 3.85 -13.90 -18.44
C GLY A 78 3.29 -13.38 -19.75
N SER A 79 2.37 -14.16 -20.30
CA SER A 79 1.54 -13.76 -21.44
C SER A 79 0.21 -13.20 -20.94
N LYS A 80 -0.29 -12.16 -21.61
CA LYS A 80 -1.63 -11.60 -21.34
C LYS A 80 -2.39 -11.45 -22.65
N PHE A 81 -3.62 -11.97 -22.68
CA PHE A 81 -4.54 -11.82 -23.80
C PHE A 81 -5.96 -11.57 -23.28
N GLY A 82 -6.38 -10.30 -23.28
CA GLY A 82 -7.63 -9.89 -22.64
C GLY A 82 -7.63 -10.15 -21.13
N GLU A 83 -8.57 -10.97 -20.68
CA GLU A 83 -8.69 -11.41 -19.28
C GLU A 83 -7.81 -12.62 -18.96
N PHE A 84 -7.35 -13.36 -19.98
CA PHE A 84 -6.44 -14.48 -19.77
C PHE A 84 -5.04 -13.96 -19.44
N THR A 85 -4.49 -14.50 -18.38
CA THR A 85 -3.14 -14.22 -17.91
C THR A 85 -2.45 -15.53 -17.61
N THR A 86 -1.11 -15.57 -17.75
CA THR A 86 -0.33 -16.63 -17.14
C THR A 86 -0.49 -16.58 -15.62
N VAL A 87 -0.85 -17.71 -15.02
CA VAL A 87 -1.03 -17.87 -13.58
C VAL A 87 0.11 -18.70 -13.02
N LEU A 88 0.76 -18.19 -11.98
CA LEU A 88 1.65 -18.95 -11.12
C LEU A 88 0.93 -19.26 -9.81
N GLN A 89 0.47 -20.50 -9.71
CA GLN A 89 -0.30 -21.01 -8.58
C GLN A 89 0.64 -21.51 -7.48
N ALA A 90 0.36 -21.13 -6.23
CA ALA A 90 1.09 -21.65 -5.09
C ALA A 90 1.00 -23.19 -5.01
N LEU A 91 2.13 -23.85 -4.72
CA LEU A 91 2.14 -25.24 -4.28
C LEU A 91 1.58 -25.34 -2.86
N ALA A 92 0.97 -26.49 -2.55
CA ALA A 92 0.34 -26.76 -1.26
C ALA A 92 1.23 -26.47 -0.04
N ASP A 93 2.51 -26.85 -0.13
CA ASP A 93 3.53 -26.77 0.93
C ASP A 93 4.44 -25.54 0.79
N ALA A 94 4.17 -24.66 -0.16
CA ALA A 94 5.01 -23.50 -0.41
C ALA A 94 4.79 -22.41 0.65
N THR A 95 5.88 -22.00 1.30
CA THR A 95 5.93 -20.77 2.11
C THR A 95 6.05 -19.51 1.25
N ALA A 96 6.52 -19.64 0.01
CA ALA A 96 6.56 -18.59 -0.99
C ALA A 96 6.40 -19.15 -2.41
N ILE A 97 5.69 -18.44 -3.30
CA ILE A 97 5.62 -18.80 -4.73
C ILE A 97 6.96 -18.49 -5.41
N ILE A 98 7.51 -17.30 -5.18
CA ILE A 98 8.82 -16.89 -5.68
C ILE A 98 9.70 -16.43 -4.52
N THR A 99 10.84 -17.08 -4.33
CA THR A 99 11.91 -16.61 -3.44
C THR A 99 13.02 -15.99 -4.28
N VAL A 100 13.36 -14.73 -4.00
CA VAL A 100 14.46 -14.01 -4.64
C VAL A 100 15.54 -13.77 -3.60
N GLU A 101 16.71 -14.35 -3.81
CA GLU A 101 17.78 -14.25 -2.83
C GLU A 101 19.16 -14.04 -3.47
N GLY A 102 19.97 -13.20 -2.83
CA GLY A 102 21.37 -13.04 -3.16
C GLY A 102 21.76 -11.60 -3.41
N ARG A 103 23.04 -11.30 -3.12
CA ARG A 103 23.59 -9.98 -3.39
C ARG A 103 23.60 -9.73 -4.89
N ARG A 104 23.11 -8.55 -5.29
CA ARG A 104 23.05 -8.11 -6.69
C ARG A 104 22.10 -8.93 -7.58
N VAL A 105 21.25 -9.79 -7.00
CA VAL A 105 20.18 -10.47 -7.74
C VAL A 105 19.07 -9.48 -8.03
N ARG A 106 18.66 -9.38 -9.29
CA ARG A 106 17.57 -8.51 -9.74
C ARG A 106 16.54 -9.33 -10.50
N LEU A 107 15.34 -9.45 -9.96
CA LEU A 107 14.22 -10.06 -10.66
C LEU A 107 13.28 -8.98 -11.19
N LYS A 108 12.93 -9.06 -12.48
CA LYS A 108 11.79 -8.31 -13.03
C LYS A 108 10.64 -9.26 -13.29
N VAL A 109 9.47 -8.98 -12.71
CA VAL A 109 8.22 -9.73 -12.89
C VAL A 109 7.25 -8.86 -13.67
N THR A 110 6.66 -9.39 -14.75
CA THR A 110 5.67 -8.63 -15.52
C THR A 110 4.60 -9.51 -16.15
N ASN A 111 3.38 -8.97 -16.28
CA ASN A 111 2.25 -9.64 -16.93
C ASN A 111 1.95 -11.03 -16.36
N LEU A 112 2.06 -11.15 -15.03
CA LEU A 112 1.83 -12.40 -14.30
C LEU A 112 0.77 -12.22 -13.24
N GLU A 113 -0.07 -13.24 -13.10
CA GLU A 113 -0.89 -13.43 -11.91
C GLU A 113 -0.20 -14.42 -10.97
N LEU A 114 0.09 -13.99 -9.75
CA LEU A 114 0.50 -14.87 -8.66
C LEU A 114 -0.75 -15.15 -7.83
N ARG A 115 -1.09 -16.43 -7.67
CA ARG A 115 -2.36 -16.83 -7.06
C ARG A 115 -2.13 -17.81 -5.92
N GLY A 116 -2.75 -17.51 -4.78
CA GLY A 116 -2.98 -18.50 -3.71
C GLY A 116 -4.26 -19.30 -3.94
N PRO A 117 -4.82 -19.96 -2.93
CA PRO A 117 -4.25 -20.14 -1.59
C PRO A 117 -3.01 -21.04 -1.63
N GLY A 118 -2.20 -20.97 -0.57
CA GLY A 118 -1.30 -22.05 -0.18
C GLY A 118 -2.04 -22.90 0.87
N LEU A 119 -1.82 -24.22 0.88
CA LEU A 119 -2.46 -25.10 1.88
C LEU A 119 -1.78 -25.02 3.26
N ALA A 120 -0.54 -24.52 3.33
CA ALA A 120 0.23 -24.38 4.56
C ALA A 120 0.05 -23.01 5.24
N GLY A 121 0.15 -22.97 6.58
CA GLY A 121 -0.21 -21.85 7.47
C GLY A 121 0.45 -20.47 7.26
N SER A 122 1.23 -20.28 6.19
CA SER A 122 1.71 -18.99 5.72
C SER A 122 2.03 -19.09 4.22
N LEU A 123 1.74 -18.06 3.43
CA LEU A 123 2.13 -17.98 2.03
C LEU A 123 2.60 -16.57 1.67
N ARG A 124 3.77 -16.48 1.03
CA ARG A 124 4.27 -15.27 0.40
C ARG A 124 4.13 -15.35 -1.12
N GLY A 125 3.60 -14.34 -1.80
CA GLY A 125 3.62 -14.32 -3.26
C GLY A 125 5.06 -14.19 -3.79
N ILE A 126 5.73 -13.10 -3.42
CA ILE A 126 7.18 -12.92 -3.64
C ILE A 126 7.85 -12.64 -2.30
N ASP A 127 8.95 -13.32 -2.03
CA ASP A 127 9.81 -13.10 -0.87
C ASP A 127 11.20 -12.59 -1.30
N VAL A 128 11.58 -11.39 -0.86
CA VAL A 128 12.80 -10.70 -1.31
C VAL A 128 13.82 -10.61 -0.19
N LEU A 129 14.91 -11.36 -0.33
CA LEU A 129 15.87 -11.63 0.73
C LEU A 129 17.31 -11.31 0.33
N LYS A 130 18.21 -11.22 1.33
CA LYS A 130 19.68 -11.18 1.16
C LYS A 130 20.21 -10.14 0.16
N HIS A 131 19.73 -8.90 0.24
CA HIS A 131 20.07 -7.77 -0.66
C HIS A 131 19.60 -7.93 -2.11
N ALA A 132 18.63 -8.81 -2.36
CA ALA A 132 17.99 -8.91 -3.66
C ALA A 132 17.12 -7.68 -3.95
N ARG A 133 16.86 -7.47 -5.25
CA ARG A 133 15.95 -6.45 -5.75
C ARG A 133 14.88 -7.07 -6.62
N VAL A 134 13.63 -6.67 -6.42
CA VAL A 134 12.54 -7.02 -7.33
C VAL A 134 11.97 -5.77 -7.99
N THR A 135 11.54 -5.91 -9.25
CA THR A 135 10.67 -4.96 -9.93
C THR A 135 9.44 -5.69 -10.41
N VAL A 136 8.26 -5.26 -9.99
CA VAL A 136 6.98 -5.88 -10.35
C VAL A 136 6.14 -4.86 -11.12
N ARG A 137 5.65 -5.25 -12.30
CA ARG A 137 4.86 -4.34 -13.13
C ARG A 137 3.78 -5.05 -13.94
N ASN A 138 2.58 -4.48 -13.99
CA ASN A 138 1.45 -5.05 -14.74
C ASN A 138 1.14 -6.48 -14.30
N SER A 139 1.21 -6.73 -12.99
CA SER A 139 0.97 -8.04 -12.39
C SER A 139 -0.23 -8.00 -11.46
N ILE A 140 -0.73 -9.19 -11.13
CA ILE A 140 -1.84 -9.38 -10.21
C ILE A 140 -1.38 -10.32 -9.10
N PHE A 141 -1.68 -9.97 -7.85
CA PHE A 141 -1.60 -10.88 -6.72
C PHE A 141 -3.02 -11.11 -6.22
N ARG A 142 -3.44 -12.38 -6.18
CA ARG A 142 -4.83 -12.73 -5.85
C ARG A 142 -4.89 -13.87 -4.85
N ALA A 143 -5.84 -13.77 -3.93
CA ALA A 143 -6.17 -14.84 -2.98
C ALA A 143 -4.94 -15.26 -2.14
N MET A 144 -4.16 -14.28 -1.67
CA MET A 144 -3.03 -14.51 -0.77
C MET A 144 -3.55 -14.71 0.65
N ARG A 145 -4.18 -15.86 0.85
CA ARG A 145 -4.87 -16.29 2.07
C ARG A 145 -5.01 -17.82 2.08
N PRO A 146 -5.30 -18.46 3.22
CA PRO A 146 -5.70 -19.87 3.26
C PRO A 146 -7.10 -20.06 2.68
N GLU A 147 -7.48 -21.31 2.37
CA GLU A 147 -8.85 -21.66 1.96
C GLU A 147 -9.87 -21.31 3.04
N THR A 148 -9.55 -21.66 4.28
CA THR A 148 -10.31 -21.28 5.48
C THR A 148 -9.58 -20.15 6.16
N ILE A 149 -10.13 -18.95 6.08
CA ILE A 149 -9.57 -17.77 6.73
C ILE A 149 -9.48 -18.03 8.24
N GLY A 150 -8.32 -17.77 8.85
CA GLY A 150 -8.08 -18.03 10.27
C GLY A 150 -7.07 -17.09 10.87
N ALA A 151 -6.71 -17.31 12.14
CA ALA A 151 -5.81 -16.46 12.91
C ALA A 151 -4.33 -16.51 12.47
N GLY A 152 -4.00 -17.31 11.44
CA GLY A 152 -2.64 -17.47 10.96
C GLY A 152 -2.03 -16.15 10.51
N GLU A 153 -0.83 -15.85 11.00
CA GLU A 153 0.01 -14.79 10.44
C GLU A 153 0.78 -15.32 9.23
N GLY A 154 1.07 -14.44 8.26
CA GLY A 154 2.05 -14.73 7.21
C GLY A 154 1.50 -14.96 5.80
N PHE A 155 0.23 -14.64 5.53
CA PHE A 155 -0.28 -14.58 4.16
C PHE A 155 -0.07 -13.18 3.58
N VAL A 156 0.99 -13.02 2.81
CA VAL A 156 1.49 -11.73 2.31
C VAL A 156 1.73 -11.80 0.81
N ALA A 157 1.22 -10.85 0.02
CA ALA A 157 1.44 -10.90 -1.42
C ALA A 157 2.90 -10.58 -1.81
N LEU A 158 3.49 -9.53 -1.24
CA LEU A 158 4.90 -9.18 -1.42
C LEU A 158 5.57 -8.91 -0.08
N HIS A 159 6.61 -9.68 0.21
CA HIS A 159 7.40 -9.54 1.43
C HIS A 159 8.84 -9.11 1.08
N VAL A 160 9.31 -8.04 1.73
CA VAL A 160 10.59 -7.40 1.43
C VAL A 160 11.38 -7.21 2.71
N GLY A 161 12.51 -7.91 2.81
CA GLY A 161 13.41 -7.88 3.98
C GLY A 161 12.91 -8.67 5.19
N GLU A 162 13.69 -8.65 6.29
CA GLU A 162 13.39 -9.36 7.55
C GLU A 162 13.63 -8.45 8.77
N PRO A 163 13.02 -8.72 9.94
CA PRO A 163 13.08 -7.82 11.10
C PRO A 163 14.49 -7.57 11.62
N THR A 164 15.38 -8.58 11.53
CA THR A 164 16.74 -8.52 12.10
C THR A 164 17.72 -7.66 11.30
N GLY A 165 17.31 -7.13 10.13
CA GLY A 165 18.18 -6.31 9.27
C GLY A 165 19.29 -7.07 8.54
N THR A 166 19.48 -8.35 8.83
CA THR A 166 20.42 -9.23 8.10
C THR A 166 20.00 -9.47 6.66
N GLN A 167 18.72 -9.25 6.36
CA GLN A 167 18.15 -9.40 5.02
C GLN A 167 17.53 -8.07 4.60
N VAL A 168 18.32 -7.29 3.87
CA VAL A 168 17.84 -6.08 3.20
C VAL A 168 17.14 -6.49 1.91
N GLY A 169 15.98 -5.94 1.61
CA GLY A 169 15.30 -6.13 0.32
C GLY A 169 14.99 -4.78 -0.35
N LEU A 170 14.96 -4.76 -1.67
CA LEU A 170 14.54 -3.57 -2.43
C LEU A 170 13.41 -3.95 -3.40
N ALA A 171 12.29 -3.24 -3.35
CA ALA A 171 11.17 -3.48 -4.24
C ALA A 171 10.72 -2.21 -4.97
N ASN A 172 10.55 -2.32 -6.28
CA ASN A 172 9.87 -1.31 -7.10
C ASN A 172 8.60 -1.95 -7.67
N VAL A 173 7.44 -1.46 -7.26
CA VAL A 173 6.14 -1.99 -7.67
C VAL A 173 5.37 -0.89 -8.38
N ALA A 174 4.92 -1.17 -9.60
CA ALA A 174 4.14 -0.22 -10.39
C ALA A 174 3.00 -0.90 -11.13
N GLU A 175 1.87 -0.22 -11.34
CA GLU A 175 0.78 -0.72 -12.21
C GLU A 175 0.35 -2.15 -11.84
N THR A 176 0.35 -2.46 -10.54
CA THR A 176 0.13 -3.82 -10.03
C THR A 176 -1.16 -3.85 -9.21
N ARG A 177 -1.89 -4.96 -9.27
CA ARG A 177 -3.13 -5.15 -8.54
C ARG A 177 -2.93 -6.18 -7.43
N PHE A 178 -3.38 -5.86 -6.23
CA PHE A 178 -3.38 -6.76 -5.07
C PHE A 178 -4.80 -6.94 -4.60
N GLU A 179 -5.25 -8.19 -4.47
CA GLU A 179 -6.63 -8.51 -4.11
C GLU A 179 -6.69 -9.68 -3.14
N ASP A 180 -7.67 -9.62 -2.24
CA ASP A 180 -8.12 -10.78 -1.48
C ASP A 180 -6.99 -11.41 -0.65
N PHE A 181 -6.24 -10.57 0.07
CA PHE A 181 -5.17 -10.99 0.98
C PHE A 181 -5.67 -11.04 2.44
N GLN A 182 -5.17 -11.99 3.23
CA GLN A 182 -5.58 -12.11 4.64
C GLN A 182 -4.81 -11.15 5.57
N ASN A 183 -3.48 -11.15 5.50
CA ASN A 183 -2.67 -10.35 6.44
C ASN A 183 -2.19 -9.05 5.81
N ALA A 184 -1.50 -9.12 4.66
CA ALA A 184 -1.05 -7.90 4.00
C ALA A 184 -0.89 -8.04 2.49
N ALA A 185 -1.12 -6.95 1.75
CA ALA A 185 -0.67 -6.91 0.36
C ALA A 185 0.85 -6.79 0.31
N ILE A 186 1.44 -5.85 1.05
CA ILE A 186 2.89 -5.64 1.06
C ILE A 186 3.40 -5.47 2.47
N VAL A 187 4.45 -6.21 2.81
CA VAL A 187 5.24 -6.03 4.04
C VAL A 187 6.66 -5.64 3.67
N VAL A 188 7.12 -4.55 4.26
CA VAL A 188 8.48 -4.03 4.11
C VAL A 188 9.07 -3.91 5.50
N GLN A 189 10.16 -4.62 5.78
CA GLN A 189 10.69 -4.65 7.13
C GLN A 189 12.21 -4.72 7.19
N GLY A 190 12.72 -4.13 8.27
CA GLY A 190 14.14 -4.14 8.61
C GLY A 190 14.91 -2.92 8.09
N PRO A 191 15.98 -2.50 8.79
CA PRO A 191 16.81 -1.39 8.36
C PRO A 191 17.42 -1.61 6.98
N GLY A 192 17.47 -0.56 6.16
CA GLY A 192 18.04 -0.59 4.81
C GLY A 192 17.10 -1.15 3.74
N THR A 193 16.01 -1.82 4.13
CA THR A 193 14.96 -2.29 3.22
C THR A 193 14.15 -1.12 2.69
N GLN A 194 13.81 -1.15 1.39
CA GLN A 194 13.08 -0.06 0.73
C GLN A 194 11.98 -0.56 -0.20
N LEU A 195 10.88 0.17 -0.22
CA LEU A 195 9.79 0.03 -1.18
C LEU A 195 9.57 1.34 -1.94
N VAL A 196 9.40 1.22 -3.25
CA VAL A 196 8.75 2.24 -4.09
C VAL A 196 7.48 1.60 -4.65
N LEU A 197 6.32 2.15 -4.29
CA LEU A 197 5.00 1.67 -4.73
C LEU A 197 4.28 2.78 -5.49
N ALA A 198 3.91 2.51 -6.73
CA ALA A 198 3.34 3.49 -7.65
C ALA A 198 2.13 2.96 -8.41
N GLN A 199 1.11 3.81 -8.64
CA GLN A 199 0.06 3.56 -9.64
C GLN A 199 -0.57 2.16 -9.54
N SER A 200 -0.69 1.65 -8.32
CA SER A 200 -1.15 0.31 -8.02
C SER A 200 -2.51 0.35 -7.33
N LEU A 201 -3.25 -0.74 -7.46
CA LEU A 201 -4.58 -0.91 -6.87
C LEU A 201 -4.52 -2.01 -5.80
N ILE A 202 -4.83 -1.65 -4.57
CA ILE A 202 -4.83 -2.55 -3.41
C ILE A 202 -6.27 -2.67 -2.92
N ILE A 203 -6.83 -3.88 -3.01
CA ILE A 203 -8.21 -4.17 -2.61
C ILE A 203 -8.17 -5.19 -1.48
N GLY A 204 -8.66 -4.79 -0.31
CA GLY A 204 -8.82 -5.69 0.82
C GLY A 204 -9.91 -6.74 0.58
N THR A 205 -10.12 -7.61 1.56
CA THR A 205 -11.20 -8.61 1.54
C THR A 205 -12.57 -8.00 1.86
N GLY A 206 -12.62 -6.71 2.24
CA GLY A 206 -13.78 -6.07 2.86
C GLY A 206 -14.09 -6.70 4.22
N ASP A 207 -15.37 -6.71 4.62
CA ASP A 207 -15.80 -7.28 5.91
C ASP A 207 -15.83 -8.82 5.92
N ARG A 208 -15.16 -9.48 4.97
CA ARG A 208 -15.21 -10.95 4.78
C ARG A 208 -14.14 -11.70 5.59
N GLY A 209 -13.35 -11.00 6.42
CA GLY A 209 -12.35 -11.63 7.28
C GLY A 209 -12.96 -12.15 8.60
N PRO A 210 -12.48 -13.29 9.15
CA PRO A 210 -12.75 -13.71 10.51
C PRO A 210 -12.04 -12.75 11.46
N ASP A 211 -12.58 -12.57 12.66
CA ASP A 211 -12.17 -11.56 13.65
C ASP A 211 -10.71 -11.58 14.12
N THR A 212 -9.88 -12.49 13.61
CA THR A 212 -8.55 -12.78 14.17
C THR A 212 -7.38 -12.25 13.35
N ALA A 213 -7.51 -12.08 12.04
CA ALA A 213 -6.41 -11.59 11.19
C ALA A 213 -6.73 -10.20 10.65
N VAL A 214 -6.02 -9.21 11.15
CA VAL A 214 -6.18 -7.81 10.72
C VAL A 214 -5.46 -7.61 9.38
N PRO A 215 -6.18 -7.24 8.30
CA PRO A 215 -5.58 -7.01 7.00
C PRO A 215 -4.94 -5.61 6.92
N TYR A 216 -3.80 -5.55 6.23
CA TYR A 216 -3.08 -4.33 5.95
C TYR A 216 -2.85 -4.15 4.45
N GLY A 217 -3.09 -2.96 3.90
CA GLY A 217 -2.70 -2.71 2.51
C GLY A 217 -1.18 -2.77 2.39
N VAL A 218 -0.49 -1.84 3.05
CA VAL A 218 0.97 -1.82 3.15
C VAL A 218 1.41 -1.66 4.60
N ILE A 219 2.35 -2.49 5.05
CA ILE A 219 3.05 -2.34 6.33
C ILE A 219 4.52 -2.03 6.07
N VAL A 220 5.02 -0.96 6.66
CA VAL A 220 6.45 -0.60 6.66
C VAL A 220 6.91 -0.53 8.09
N ARG A 221 7.88 -1.37 8.48
CA ARG A 221 8.28 -1.45 9.89
C ARG A 221 9.75 -1.64 10.16
N ASN A 222 10.14 -1.48 11.42
CA ASN A 222 11.48 -1.78 11.93
C ASN A 222 12.60 -1.04 11.17
N GLY A 223 12.44 0.27 10.96
CA GLY A 223 13.43 1.11 10.27
C GLY A 223 13.49 0.96 8.74
N ALA A 224 12.55 0.23 8.14
CA ALA A 224 12.38 0.22 6.69
C ALA A 224 11.92 1.59 6.14
N ARG A 225 12.10 1.81 4.84
CA ARG A 225 11.69 3.04 4.14
C ARG A 225 10.68 2.74 3.04
N ALA A 226 9.75 3.67 2.82
CA ALA A 226 8.84 3.57 1.69
C ALA A 226 8.55 4.93 1.03
N THR A 227 8.43 4.89 -0.30
CA THR A 227 7.78 5.94 -1.09
C THR A 227 6.55 5.33 -1.76
N ILE A 228 5.38 5.77 -1.33
CA ILE A 228 4.08 5.25 -1.79
C ILE A 228 3.34 6.41 -2.45
N PHE A 229 3.16 6.34 -3.77
CA PHE A 229 2.58 7.45 -4.51
C PHE A 229 1.58 7.06 -5.60
N ARG A 230 0.48 7.82 -5.71
CA ARG A 230 -0.56 7.63 -6.72
C ARG A 230 -1.15 6.21 -6.73
N ASN A 231 -1.40 5.64 -5.56
CA ASN A 231 -2.05 4.33 -5.43
C ASN A 231 -3.50 4.49 -4.99
N ASP A 232 -4.32 3.50 -5.34
CA ASP A 232 -5.68 3.35 -4.88
C ASP A 232 -5.74 2.21 -3.85
N PHE A 233 -6.20 2.52 -2.64
CA PHE A 233 -6.50 1.56 -1.59
C PHE A 233 -8.00 1.53 -1.37
N VAL A 234 -8.61 0.36 -1.53
CA VAL A 234 -10.08 0.22 -1.50
C VAL A 234 -10.47 -0.94 -0.61
N ASP A 235 -11.44 -0.71 0.28
CA ASP A 235 -12.06 -1.78 1.08
C ASP A 235 -11.05 -2.59 1.93
N VAL A 236 -10.03 -1.92 2.48
CA VAL A 236 -9.13 -2.51 3.49
C VAL A 236 -9.81 -2.44 4.85
N ARG A 237 -10.79 -3.32 5.06
CA ARG A 237 -11.67 -3.33 6.24
C ARG A 237 -11.56 -4.62 7.04
N HIS A 238 -11.94 -4.52 8.31
CA HIS A 238 -12.10 -5.65 9.20
C HIS A 238 -13.16 -5.33 10.27
N PRO A 239 -13.97 -6.31 10.72
CA PRO A 239 -15.01 -6.09 11.73
C PRO A 239 -14.51 -5.47 13.04
N SER A 240 -13.27 -5.77 13.46
CA SER A 240 -12.67 -5.17 14.66
C SER A 240 -12.30 -3.68 14.51
N GLY A 241 -12.38 -3.12 13.30
CA GLY A 241 -11.97 -1.75 13.01
C GLY A 241 -10.45 -1.52 12.92
N GLN A 242 -9.64 -2.57 13.02
CA GLN A 242 -8.17 -2.44 13.06
C GLN A 242 -7.48 -2.52 11.69
N ALA A 243 -8.20 -2.88 10.63
CA ALA A 243 -7.60 -2.96 9.29
C ALA A 243 -7.06 -1.59 8.86
N THR A 244 -5.85 -1.56 8.32
CA THR A 244 -5.20 -0.30 7.96
C THR A 244 -4.75 -0.32 6.51
N ALA A 245 -5.12 0.69 5.72
CA ALA A 245 -4.65 0.76 4.33
C ALA A 245 -3.13 0.95 4.26
N ILE A 246 -2.57 1.87 5.04
CA ILE A 246 -1.11 2.07 5.16
C ILE A 246 -0.70 2.21 6.62
N LEU A 247 0.09 1.26 7.12
CA LEU A 247 0.72 1.30 8.44
C LEU A 247 2.23 1.52 8.31
N LEU A 248 2.73 2.59 8.93
CA LEU A 248 4.15 2.81 9.18
C LEU A 248 4.40 2.59 10.67
N ASP A 249 5.22 1.59 11.04
CA ASP A 249 5.42 1.15 12.42
C ASP A 249 6.92 1.09 12.78
N GLY A 250 7.41 2.07 13.54
CA GLY A 250 8.85 2.20 13.81
C GLY A 250 9.64 2.60 12.56
N ALA A 251 9.02 3.28 11.59
CA ALA A 251 9.70 3.82 10.42
C ALA A 251 10.45 5.11 10.81
N ARG A 252 11.78 5.05 10.93
CA ARG A 252 12.58 6.18 11.46
C ARG A 252 13.08 7.17 10.39
N LEU A 253 12.69 6.98 9.14
CA LEU A 253 13.40 7.54 7.99
C LEU A 253 12.43 7.93 6.86
N ASP A 254 12.24 9.24 6.66
CA ASP A 254 11.73 9.97 5.48
C ASP A 254 10.71 9.22 4.62
N ALA A 255 9.73 8.55 5.24
CA ALA A 255 8.67 7.87 4.51
C ALA A 255 7.81 8.91 3.78
N LYS A 256 7.51 8.67 2.50
CA LYS A 256 6.76 9.61 1.67
C LYS A 256 5.48 8.96 1.17
N LEU A 257 4.34 9.45 1.63
CA LEU A 257 3.01 9.03 1.18
C LEU A 257 2.37 10.19 0.41
N GLN A 258 2.27 10.07 -0.91
CA GLN A 258 1.90 11.20 -1.77
C GLN A 258 0.83 10.86 -2.80
N TYR A 259 -0.21 11.70 -2.93
CA TYR A 259 -1.23 11.53 -3.98
C TYR A 259 -1.95 10.17 -3.97
N ASN A 260 -2.02 9.49 -2.82
CA ASN A 260 -2.78 8.25 -2.73
C ASN A 260 -4.26 8.54 -2.49
N ASN A 261 -5.10 7.63 -2.96
CA ASN A 261 -6.53 7.63 -2.72
C ASN A 261 -6.86 6.42 -1.86
N ILE A 262 -7.49 6.65 -0.70
CA ILE A 262 -7.79 5.61 0.29
C ILE A 262 -9.27 5.70 0.62
N ASP A 263 -10.00 4.66 0.24
CA ASP A 263 -11.46 4.64 0.22
C ASP A 263 -11.99 3.44 1.00
N ARG A 264 -12.93 3.68 1.94
CA ARG A 264 -13.59 2.64 2.74
C ARG A 264 -12.62 1.68 3.43
N SER A 265 -11.64 2.17 4.17
CA SER A 265 -10.78 1.33 5.03
C SER A 265 -11.14 1.50 6.50
N SER A 266 -10.87 0.53 7.37
CA SER A 266 -11.16 0.72 8.81
C SER A 266 -10.28 1.84 9.39
N GLN A 267 -9.02 1.90 8.97
CA GLN A 267 -8.11 3.01 9.21
C GLN A 267 -7.42 3.36 7.89
N GLY A 268 -7.30 4.66 7.59
CA GLY A 268 -6.66 5.12 6.37
C GLY A 268 -5.14 5.02 6.45
N ILE A 269 -4.51 5.96 7.15
CA ILE A 269 -3.06 6.00 7.34
C ILE A 269 -2.75 6.01 8.84
N VAL A 270 -1.91 5.08 9.29
CA VAL A 270 -1.44 5.02 10.68
C VAL A 270 0.07 5.10 10.71
N LEU A 271 0.60 6.02 11.52
CA LEU A 271 2.01 6.16 11.83
C LEU A 271 2.19 5.81 13.31
N ALA A 272 2.69 4.61 13.60
CA ALA A 272 3.07 4.16 14.94
C ALA A 272 4.59 4.34 15.11
N ASP A 273 5.02 5.01 16.18
CA ASP A 273 6.43 5.22 16.55
C ASP A 273 7.32 5.63 15.35
N THR A 274 6.76 6.47 14.47
CA THR A 274 7.32 6.82 13.18
C THR A 274 7.71 8.29 13.18
N HIS A 275 8.91 8.61 12.67
CA HIS A 275 9.43 9.97 12.73
C HIS A 275 9.77 10.51 11.33
N ARG A 276 9.58 11.82 11.13
CA ARG A 276 9.98 12.54 9.89
C ARG A 276 9.32 11.99 8.62
N ALA A 277 8.09 11.52 8.73
CA ALA A 277 7.30 11.11 7.58
C ALA A 277 6.61 12.32 6.92
N VAL A 278 6.36 12.22 5.62
CA VAL A 278 5.65 13.25 4.84
C VAL A 278 4.39 12.65 4.21
N LEU A 279 3.24 13.19 4.61
CA LEU A 279 1.92 12.88 4.07
C LEU A 279 1.46 14.07 3.21
N PHE A 280 1.48 13.92 1.90
CA PHE A 280 1.24 15.05 0.98
C PHE A 280 0.16 14.75 -0.06
N ARG A 281 -0.90 15.57 -0.08
CA ARG A 281 -1.96 15.51 -1.11
C ARG A 281 -2.63 14.14 -1.26
N ASN A 282 -2.81 13.41 -0.17
CA ASN A 282 -3.61 12.19 -0.17
C ASN A 282 -5.11 12.54 -0.05
N ALA A 283 -5.96 11.71 -0.64
CA ALA A 283 -7.41 11.75 -0.50
C ALA A 283 -7.84 10.52 0.31
N LEU A 284 -8.49 10.75 1.44
CA LEU A 284 -8.97 9.71 2.34
C LEU A 284 -10.47 9.89 2.52
N ASP A 285 -11.28 9.03 1.90
CA ASP A 285 -12.74 9.12 1.92
C ASP A 285 -13.36 7.87 2.58
N GLU A 286 -14.40 8.05 3.40
CA GLU A 286 -15.20 6.97 4.00
C GLU A 286 -14.40 5.96 4.86
N ASN A 287 -13.29 6.40 5.48
CA ASN A 287 -12.48 5.55 6.36
C ASN A 287 -12.99 5.60 7.80
N GLY A 288 -12.81 4.55 8.61
CA GLY A 288 -13.16 4.60 10.04
C GLY A 288 -12.41 5.73 10.75
N GLU A 289 -11.08 5.68 10.75
CA GLU A 289 -10.21 6.82 11.09
C GLU A 289 -9.43 7.27 9.85
N GLY A 290 -9.25 8.58 9.67
CA GLY A 290 -8.53 9.14 8.53
C GLY A 290 -7.02 8.94 8.63
N ILE A 291 -6.35 9.83 9.36
CA ILE A 291 -4.90 9.79 9.63
C ILE A 291 -4.68 9.70 11.13
N VAL A 292 -3.86 8.75 11.58
CA VAL A 292 -3.51 8.57 13.00
C VAL A 292 -2.00 8.67 13.18
N LEU A 293 -1.56 9.61 14.01
CA LEU A 293 -0.17 9.77 14.45
C LEU A 293 -0.06 9.24 15.88
N ASN A 294 0.40 8.00 16.05
CA ASN A 294 0.51 7.30 17.32
C ASN A 294 1.98 7.18 17.77
N GLY A 295 2.43 7.97 18.74
CA GLY A 295 3.85 8.04 19.11
C GLY A 295 4.74 8.60 17.99
N ALA A 296 4.17 9.33 17.04
CA ALA A 296 4.88 9.81 15.86
C ALA A 296 5.36 11.26 16.03
N ASP A 297 6.61 11.54 15.65
CA ASP A 297 7.21 12.87 15.82
C ASP A 297 7.73 13.47 14.50
N ASP A 298 7.73 14.80 14.44
CA ASP A 298 8.23 15.58 13.29
C ASP A 298 7.58 15.17 11.96
N VAL A 299 6.29 14.83 11.99
CA VAL A 299 5.53 14.41 10.80
C VAL A 299 4.93 15.61 10.10
N ASP A 300 5.12 15.68 8.78
CA ASP A 300 4.50 16.67 7.92
C ASP A 300 3.19 16.13 7.34
N VAL A 301 2.06 16.71 7.73
CA VAL A 301 0.72 16.43 7.18
C VAL A 301 0.26 17.63 6.36
N LEU A 302 0.38 17.53 5.04
CA LEU A 302 0.30 18.68 4.14
C LEU A 302 -0.70 18.47 3.01
N TYR A 303 -1.64 19.40 2.83
CA TYR A 303 -2.56 19.43 1.67
C TYR A 303 -3.40 18.16 1.45
N ASN A 304 -3.65 17.38 2.50
CA ASN A 304 -4.48 16.19 2.41
C ASN A 304 -5.96 16.58 2.49
N ARG A 305 -6.81 15.76 1.86
CA ARG A 305 -8.27 15.82 2.03
C ARG A 305 -8.72 14.56 2.75
N VAL A 306 -9.42 14.73 3.85
CA VAL A 306 -9.95 13.63 4.67
C VAL A 306 -11.43 13.88 4.94
N GLY A 307 -12.30 12.93 4.63
CA GLY A 307 -13.72 13.11 4.91
C GLY A 307 -14.62 11.89 4.81
N GLY A 308 -15.86 12.05 5.26
CA GLY A 308 -16.88 11.00 5.22
C GLY A 308 -16.62 9.83 6.17
N GLY A 309 -15.64 9.95 7.08
CA GLY A 309 -15.23 8.88 7.97
C GLY A 309 -16.04 8.79 9.27
N ALA A 310 -16.05 7.63 9.91
CA ALA A 310 -16.83 7.39 11.15
C ALA A 310 -16.16 7.98 12.42
N GLY A 311 -14.87 8.29 12.35
CA GLY A 311 -14.04 8.77 13.44
C GLY A 311 -13.45 10.14 13.14
N ALA A 312 -12.23 10.40 13.62
CA ALA A 312 -11.57 11.67 13.37
C ALA A 312 -10.95 11.73 11.97
N GLY A 313 -10.87 12.94 11.42
CA GLY A 313 -10.10 13.18 10.19
C GLY A 313 -8.60 13.01 10.42
N LEU A 314 -8.09 13.59 11.51
CA LEU A 314 -6.71 13.45 11.96
C LEU A 314 -6.66 13.29 13.48
N SER A 315 -5.92 12.30 13.97
CA SER A 315 -5.68 12.06 15.39
C SER A 315 -4.19 12.16 15.71
N LEU A 316 -3.84 13.02 16.67
CA LEU A 316 -2.50 13.16 17.25
C LEU A 316 -2.51 12.49 18.62
N ALA A 317 -1.99 11.26 18.70
CA ALA A 317 -2.14 10.35 19.83
C ALA A 317 -0.79 9.92 20.41
N PRO A 318 -0.38 10.55 21.52
CA PRO A 318 0.89 11.28 21.59
C PRO A 318 1.61 11.48 20.24
N ALA A 319 1.67 12.72 19.75
CA ALA A 319 2.52 13.10 18.62
C ALA A 319 3.16 14.47 18.90
N ASN A 320 4.43 14.65 18.53
CA ASN A 320 5.13 15.90 18.79
C ASN A 320 5.80 16.50 17.56
N GLY A 321 5.90 17.83 17.53
CA GLY A 321 6.58 18.54 16.45
C GLY A 321 5.93 18.39 15.06
N ALA A 322 4.70 17.84 14.96
CA ALA A 322 4.04 17.64 13.68
C ALA A 322 3.64 18.98 13.06
N VAL A 323 3.79 19.09 11.74
CA VAL A 323 3.34 20.23 10.95
C VAL A 323 2.09 19.84 10.18
N VAL A 324 0.94 20.40 10.57
CA VAL A 324 -0.34 20.16 9.91
C VAL A 324 -0.72 21.41 9.13
N TYR A 325 -0.60 21.37 7.81
CA TYR A 325 -0.72 22.56 6.97
C TYR A 325 -1.63 22.38 5.75
N LYS A 326 -2.60 23.28 5.60
CA LYS A 326 -3.53 23.35 4.45
C LYS A 326 -4.27 22.05 4.14
N ASN A 327 -4.61 21.29 5.17
CA ASN A 327 -5.45 20.10 5.02
C ASN A 327 -6.95 20.49 5.08
N GLU A 328 -7.78 19.64 4.49
CA GLU A 328 -9.24 19.75 4.52
C GLU A 328 -9.82 18.51 5.22
N PHE A 329 -10.48 18.73 6.35
CA PHE A 329 -11.14 17.71 7.17
C PHE A 329 -12.64 17.97 7.16
N ARG A 330 -13.41 17.17 6.44
CA ARG A 330 -14.83 17.46 6.19
C ARG A 330 -15.76 16.26 6.34
N ASP A 331 -16.96 16.51 6.82
CA ASP A 331 -18.05 15.52 6.84
C ASP A 331 -17.65 14.20 7.57
N ASN A 332 -16.77 14.27 8.57
CA ASN A 332 -16.46 13.12 9.43
C ASN A 332 -17.44 13.08 10.61
N ASP A 333 -17.80 11.90 11.09
CA ASP A 333 -18.72 11.74 12.22
C ASP A 333 -18.06 12.16 13.56
N GLY A 334 -16.73 12.09 13.66
CA GLY A 334 -15.95 12.53 14.81
C GLY A 334 -15.45 13.98 14.73
N ASP A 335 -14.38 14.28 15.47
CA ASP A 335 -13.67 15.57 15.38
C ASP A 335 -12.92 15.68 14.05
N ALA A 336 -12.82 16.87 13.44
CA ALA A 336 -11.99 17.01 12.24
C ALA A 336 -10.51 16.75 12.57
N VAL A 337 -10.03 17.33 13.67
CA VAL A 337 -8.72 17.05 14.26
C VAL A 337 -8.86 16.86 15.76
N SER A 338 -8.32 15.75 16.28
CA SER A 338 -8.25 15.43 17.71
C SER A 338 -6.79 15.37 18.16
N VAL A 339 -6.46 16.11 19.22
CA VAL A 339 -5.10 16.18 19.79
C VAL A 339 -5.12 15.73 21.23
N SER A 340 -4.32 14.69 21.52
CA SER A 340 -4.26 14.06 22.84
C SER A 340 -3.60 14.97 23.89
N LYS A 341 -3.83 14.65 25.16
CA LYS A 341 -3.30 15.42 26.31
C LYS A 341 -1.78 15.53 26.33
N THR A 342 -1.08 14.55 25.78
CA THR A 342 0.38 14.44 25.81
C THR A 342 1.04 14.88 24.50
N SER A 343 0.27 15.32 23.51
CA SER A 343 0.80 15.81 22.24
C SER A 343 1.24 17.26 22.37
N THR A 344 2.49 17.54 22.07
CA THR A 344 3.11 18.85 22.30
C THR A 344 3.86 19.35 21.07
N ASP A 345 4.12 20.65 21.03
CA ASP A 345 4.95 21.27 20.00
C ASP A 345 4.44 21.17 18.55
N ASN A 346 3.20 20.74 18.34
CA ASN A 346 2.61 20.65 17.02
C ASN A 346 2.20 22.04 16.49
N VAL A 347 2.24 22.21 15.16
CA VAL A 347 1.87 23.45 14.46
C VAL A 347 0.77 23.17 13.46
N LEU A 348 -0.42 23.72 13.70
CA LEU A 348 -1.61 23.54 12.88
C LEU A 348 -1.99 24.87 12.22
N THR A 349 -1.75 24.99 10.91
CA THR A 349 -1.90 26.27 10.21
C THR A 349 -2.64 26.16 8.87
N TYR A 350 -3.59 27.07 8.62
CA TYR A 350 -4.42 27.12 7.40
C TYR A 350 -5.21 25.84 7.09
N ASN A 351 -5.55 25.05 8.11
CA ASN A 351 -6.41 23.89 7.92
C ASN A 351 -7.88 24.29 7.93
N ARG A 352 -8.69 23.54 7.20
CA ARG A 352 -10.14 23.72 7.09
C ARG A 352 -10.85 22.51 7.70
N ALA A 353 -11.71 22.77 8.68
CA ALA A 353 -12.51 21.77 9.38
C ALA A 353 -14.01 22.08 9.20
N GLN A 354 -14.74 21.26 8.45
CA GLN A 354 -16.14 21.57 8.10
C GLN A 354 -17.12 20.41 8.27
N ASN A 355 -18.31 20.71 8.75
CA ASN A 355 -19.45 19.78 8.80
C ASN A 355 -19.12 18.44 9.50
N ASN A 356 -18.23 18.46 10.49
CA ASN A 356 -17.91 17.24 11.24
C ASN A 356 -18.89 17.06 12.40
N GLY A 357 -19.17 15.83 12.82
CA GLY A 357 -20.06 15.50 13.93
C GLY A 357 -19.48 15.90 15.30
N GLY A 358 -18.16 16.06 15.40
CA GLY A 358 -17.47 16.59 16.57
C GLY A 358 -17.19 18.10 16.51
N TYR A 359 -16.07 18.50 17.09
CA TYR A 359 -15.48 19.82 16.93
C TYR A 359 -14.66 19.91 15.64
N GLY A 360 -14.44 21.13 15.15
CA GLY A 360 -13.45 21.34 14.08
C GLY A 360 -12.02 20.99 14.55
N PHE A 361 -11.63 21.50 15.71
CA PHE A 361 -10.37 21.12 16.38
C PHE A 361 -10.62 20.87 17.86
N ARG A 362 -10.27 19.69 18.35
CA ARG A 362 -10.26 19.35 19.77
C ARG A 362 -8.83 19.15 20.23
N ASP A 363 -8.37 19.97 21.16
CA ASP A 363 -7.04 19.87 21.77
C ASP A 363 -7.17 19.71 23.28
N ALA A 364 -6.82 18.52 23.75
CA ALA A 364 -6.84 18.19 25.17
C ALA A 364 -5.50 18.47 25.88
N SER A 365 -4.47 18.90 25.15
CA SER A 365 -3.17 19.26 25.73
C SER A 365 -3.27 20.52 26.59
N SER A 366 -2.35 20.66 27.55
CA SER A 366 -2.20 21.85 28.38
C SER A 366 -0.80 22.44 28.21
N GLY A 367 -0.71 23.75 28.08
CA GLY A 367 0.56 24.45 27.87
C GLY A 367 0.40 25.97 27.79
N THR A 368 1.43 26.64 27.30
CA THR A 368 1.51 28.11 27.25
C THR A 368 1.27 28.68 25.84
N ARG A 369 0.87 27.85 24.87
CA ARG A 369 0.67 28.26 23.48
C ARG A 369 -0.77 28.72 23.24
N THR A 370 -1.43 28.23 22.19
CA THR A 370 -2.69 28.83 21.76
C THR A 370 -3.79 28.47 22.74
N LYS A 371 -4.38 29.49 23.39
CA LYS A 371 -5.52 29.32 24.30
C LYS A 371 -5.25 28.31 25.45
N GLY A 372 -4.02 28.26 25.95
CA GLY A 372 -3.63 27.38 27.05
C GLY A 372 -3.32 25.93 26.66
N THR A 373 -3.19 25.64 25.35
CA THR A 373 -2.76 24.33 24.84
C THR A 373 -1.23 24.25 24.74
N ALA A 374 -0.70 23.04 24.53
CA ALA A 374 0.71 22.81 24.23
C ALA A 374 1.07 23.02 22.74
N ASN A 375 0.10 23.37 21.90
CA ASN A 375 0.25 23.42 20.44
C ASN A 375 -0.05 24.81 19.86
N LEU A 376 0.47 25.08 18.67
CA LEU A 376 0.30 26.35 17.97
C LEU A 376 -0.76 26.23 16.88
N TYR A 377 -1.78 27.10 16.94
CA TYR A 377 -2.83 27.18 15.93
C TYR A 377 -2.81 28.55 15.26
N ARG A 378 -2.88 28.59 13.93
CA ARG A 378 -2.90 29.86 13.18
C ARG A 378 -3.76 29.76 11.94
N SER A 379 -4.67 30.72 11.77
CA SER A 379 -5.44 30.90 10.52
C SER A 379 -6.19 29.64 10.07
N ASN A 380 -6.60 28.77 11.00
CA ASN A 380 -7.48 27.64 10.71
C ASN A 380 -8.93 28.13 10.60
N PHE A 381 -9.74 27.41 9.84
CA PHE A 381 -11.14 27.73 9.57
C PHE A 381 -12.06 26.59 10.01
N CYS A 382 -13.17 26.92 10.64
CA CYS A 382 -14.14 25.99 11.18
C CYS A 382 -15.58 26.42 10.87
N ALA A 383 -16.34 25.60 10.15
CA ALA A 383 -17.75 25.90 9.89
C ALA A 383 -18.61 24.64 9.90
N GLY A 384 -19.82 24.74 10.48
CA GLY A 384 -20.83 23.68 10.40
C GLY A 384 -20.54 22.43 11.25
N ASN A 385 -19.53 22.42 12.11
CA ASN A 385 -19.24 21.28 12.99
C ASN A 385 -20.25 21.22 14.15
N ALA A 386 -20.76 20.03 14.47
CA ALA A 386 -21.94 19.88 15.33
C ALA A 386 -21.70 20.22 16.80
N LEU A 387 -20.49 20.00 17.33
CA LEU A 387 -20.13 20.41 18.69
C LEU A 387 -19.52 21.82 18.77
N GLY A 388 -19.27 22.46 17.63
CA GLY A 388 -18.74 23.82 17.52
C GLY A 388 -17.37 23.91 16.83
N GLY A 389 -16.84 25.14 16.74
CA GLY A 389 -15.60 25.40 16.02
C GLY A 389 -14.39 24.67 16.60
N SER A 390 -14.09 24.90 17.88
CA SER A 390 -12.97 24.25 18.55
C SER A 390 -13.16 24.12 20.06
N LEU A 391 -12.43 23.17 20.66
CA LEU A 391 -12.29 23.00 22.10
C LEU A 391 -10.80 22.87 22.46
N PRO A 392 -10.19 23.80 23.22
CA PRO A 392 -10.77 25.06 23.73
C PRO A 392 -11.23 26.00 22.60
N ALA A 393 -12.08 26.97 22.94
CA ALA A 393 -12.56 27.94 21.96
C ALA A 393 -11.42 28.84 21.45
N GLY A 394 -11.44 29.15 20.14
CA GLY A 394 -10.50 30.09 19.51
C GLY A 394 -9.24 29.46 18.92
N LEU A 395 -9.25 28.16 18.60
CA LEU A 395 -8.20 27.50 17.81
C LEU A 395 -8.38 27.70 16.29
N CYS A 396 -9.56 28.14 15.89
CA CYS A 396 -9.92 28.46 14.51
C CYS A 396 -10.90 29.64 14.44
N LEU A 397 -10.98 30.23 13.25
CA LEU A 397 -11.96 31.24 12.87
C LEU A 397 -13.23 30.54 12.33
N PRO A 398 -14.41 31.16 12.49
CA PRO A 398 -15.66 30.66 11.91
C PRO A 398 -15.66 30.71 10.37
#